data_AF-A0A953WF64-F1
#
_entry.id   AF-A0A953WF64-F1
#
_cell.length_a   1.000
_cell.length_b   1.000
_cell.length_c   1.000
_cell.angle_alpha   90.00
_cell.angle_beta   90.00
_cell.angle_gamma   90.00
#
_symmetry.space_group_name_H-M   'P 1'
#
loop_
_entity.id
_entity.type
_entity.pdbx_description
1 polymer ?
#
loop_
_entity_poly.entity_id
_entity_poly.type
_entity_poly.pdbx_seq_one_letter_code
_entity_poly.pdbx_strand_id
1 'polypeptide(L)'
;MKIRAQIGMVLNLDKCIGCHTCSVTCKNVWTSREGVEYAWFNNVETKPGIGFPKDWENQKRWNGGWRRKKNGRIEPRMGAKWRILAKIFANPDLPEIDDYYEPFDFDYAHLQTAPEMKAFPTARPHSKISGERMEKIKWGPNWEEILGGEFEKRSQDYNFEGVEKAIYGAFEETFMMYLPRLCEHCLNPTCVAACPSGAIYKREEDGIVLIDQDK
;
A
#
# COMPACT_ATOMS: atom_id res chain seq x y z
N MET A 1 24.65 20.57 -18.26
CA MET A 1 23.54 19.68 -18.65
C MET A 1 24.02 18.24 -18.50
N LYS A 2 23.31 17.39 -17.73
CA LYS A 2 23.62 15.96 -17.60
C LYS A 2 22.41 15.16 -18.08
N ILE A 3 22.53 14.53 -19.24
CA ILE A 3 21.45 13.76 -19.86
C ILE A 3 21.44 12.35 -19.26
N ARG A 4 20.24 11.83 -18.96
CA ARG A 4 19.97 10.45 -18.52
C ARG A 4 18.70 9.95 -19.20
N ALA A 5 18.49 8.64 -19.19
CA ALA A 5 17.30 8.00 -19.73
C ALA A 5 16.51 7.27 -18.63
N GLN A 6 15.20 7.19 -18.80
CA GLN A 6 14.30 6.40 -17.96
C GLN A 6 13.11 5.92 -18.79
N ILE A 7 12.73 4.66 -18.60
CA ILE A 7 11.49 4.13 -19.15
C ILE A 7 10.36 4.53 -18.20
N GLY A 8 9.46 5.41 -18.67
CA GLY A 8 8.24 5.79 -17.96
C GLY A 8 7.10 4.80 -18.22
N MET A 9 6.07 4.86 -17.39
CA MET A 9 4.84 4.10 -17.56
C MET A 9 3.64 5.03 -17.58
N VAL A 10 2.64 4.71 -18.41
CA VAL A 10 1.36 5.41 -18.44
C VAL A 10 0.26 4.37 -18.30
N LEU A 11 -0.64 4.59 -17.34
CA LEU A 11 -1.81 3.76 -17.12
C LEU A 11 -3.04 4.56 -17.54
N ASN A 12 -3.74 4.08 -18.57
CA ASN A 12 -4.98 4.71 -19.00
C ASN A 12 -6.14 4.26 -18.10
N LEU A 13 -6.55 5.13 -17.18
CA LEU A 13 -7.60 4.84 -16.20
C LEU A 13 -8.99 4.69 -16.83
N ASP A 14 -9.23 5.33 -17.99
CA ASP A 14 -10.48 5.16 -18.76
C ASP A 14 -10.66 3.73 -19.27
N LYS A 15 -9.55 3.02 -19.51
CA LYS A 15 -9.55 1.62 -19.92
C LYS A 15 -9.33 0.65 -18.75
N CYS A 16 -9.18 1.16 -17.52
CA CYS A 16 -8.94 0.31 -16.38
C CYS A 16 -10.22 -0.40 -15.96
N ILE A 17 -10.16 -1.73 -15.88
CA ILE A 17 -11.30 -2.57 -15.48
C ILE A 17 -11.19 -3.11 -14.05
N GLY A 18 -10.14 -2.74 -13.31
CA GLY A 18 -9.98 -3.18 -11.91
C GLY A 18 -9.86 -4.69 -11.73
N CYS A 19 -9.23 -5.42 -12.66
CA CYS A 19 -9.20 -6.89 -12.61
C CYS A 19 -8.12 -7.51 -11.69
N HIS A 20 -7.22 -6.70 -11.14
CA HIS A 20 -6.12 -7.14 -10.26
C HIS A 20 -5.10 -8.15 -10.87
N THR A 21 -5.17 -8.48 -12.17
CA THR A 21 -4.19 -9.37 -12.83
C THR A 21 -2.74 -8.88 -12.67
N CYS A 22 -2.53 -7.57 -12.74
CA CYS A 22 -1.22 -6.95 -12.51
C CYS A 22 -0.70 -7.20 -11.08
N SER A 23 -1.59 -7.19 -10.08
CA SER A 23 -1.23 -7.45 -8.68
C SER A 23 -0.86 -8.92 -8.47
N VAL A 24 -1.66 -9.85 -9.00
CA VAL A 24 -1.42 -11.30 -8.84
C VAL A 24 -0.12 -11.73 -9.50
N THR A 25 0.11 -11.30 -10.74
CA THR A 25 1.35 -11.64 -11.46
C THR A 25 2.59 -11.09 -10.77
N CYS A 26 2.54 -9.86 -10.26
CA CYS A 26 3.61 -9.27 -9.47
C CYS A 26 3.85 -10.04 -8.16
N LYS A 27 2.77 -10.35 -7.43
CA LYS A 27 2.82 -11.14 -6.19
C LYS A 27 3.51 -12.49 -6.41
N ASN A 28 3.04 -13.26 -7.40
CA ASN A 28 3.55 -14.59 -7.68
C ASN A 28 5.05 -14.62 -7.98
N VAL A 29 5.56 -13.62 -8.71
CA VAL A 29 6.97 -13.57 -9.11
C VAL A 29 7.85 -13.04 -7.96
N TRP A 30 7.40 -12.01 -7.24
CA TRP A 30 8.31 -11.21 -6.40
C TRP A 30 8.09 -11.35 -4.89
N THR A 31 6.84 -11.47 -4.44
CA THR A 31 6.47 -11.28 -3.02
C THR A 31 5.62 -12.39 -2.42
N SER A 32 5.79 -13.64 -2.88
CA SER A 32 5.16 -14.84 -2.29
C SER A 32 5.95 -15.47 -1.13
N ARG A 33 7.06 -14.85 -0.71
CA ARG A 33 7.88 -15.33 0.42
C ARG A 33 7.32 -14.81 1.75
N GLU A 34 7.57 -15.56 2.82
CA GLU A 34 7.35 -15.11 4.20
C GLU A 34 8.13 -13.81 4.49
N GLY A 35 7.51 -12.91 5.24
CA GLY A 35 7.98 -11.55 5.51
C GLY A 35 7.51 -10.50 4.49
N VAL A 36 7.04 -10.92 3.31
CA VAL A 36 6.51 -10.02 2.25
C VAL A 36 5.19 -10.50 1.65
N GLU A 37 4.56 -11.52 2.24
CA GLU A 37 3.26 -12.05 1.82
C GLU A 37 2.16 -10.97 1.91
N TYR A 38 2.27 -10.05 2.87
CA TYR A 38 1.38 -8.88 2.99
C TYR A 38 1.68 -7.77 1.97
N ALA A 39 2.87 -7.76 1.36
CA ALA A 39 3.35 -6.66 0.53
C ALA A 39 2.95 -6.82 -0.94
N TRP A 40 2.20 -5.85 -1.46
CA TRP A 40 1.76 -5.80 -2.85
C TRP A 40 2.50 -4.70 -3.58
N PHE A 41 3.61 -5.04 -4.27
CA PHE A 41 4.40 -4.06 -5.02
C PHE A 41 3.60 -3.37 -6.13
N ASN A 42 2.69 -4.12 -6.75
CA ASN A 42 1.63 -3.59 -7.58
C ASN A 42 0.30 -3.87 -6.88
N ASN A 43 -0.46 -2.83 -6.57
CA ASN A 43 -1.80 -2.93 -6.00
C ASN A 43 -2.81 -2.12 -6.84
N VAL A 44 -4.09 -2.43 -6.68
CA VAL A 44 -5.19 -1.70 -7.32
C VAL A 44 -6.18 -1.34 -6.24
N GLU A 45 -6.67 -0.11 -6.25
CA GLU A 45 -7.62 0.42 -5.28
C GLU A 45 -8.90 0.87 -5.98
N THR A 46 -10.05 0.61 -5.38
CA THR A 46 -11.30 1.27 -5.80
C THR A 46 -11.41 2.62 -5.10
N LYS A 47 -11.74 3.65 -5.88
CA LYS A 47 -11.97 5.01 -5.42
C LYS A 47 -13.45 5.38 -5.57
N PRO A 48 -14.07 6.10 -4.61
CA PRO A 48 -13.46 6.62 -3.38
C PRO A 48 -13.17 5.54 -2.33
N GLY A 49 -12.01 5.66 -1.66
CA GLY A 49 -11.52 4.72 -0.64
C GLY A 49 -10.18 5.15 -0.03
N ILE A 50 -9.84 4.63 1.15
CA ILE A 50 -8.62 5.00 1.89
C ILE A 50 -7.37 4.22 1.41
N GLY A 51 -7.55 3.11 0.70
CA GLY A 51 -6.48 2.42 -0.02
C GLY A 51 -5.54 1.57 0.84
N PHE A 52 -4.34 1.30 0.32
CA PHE A 52 -3.40 0.31 0.87
C PHE A 52 -1.93 0.80 0.91
N PRO A 53 -1.32 1.10 2.08
CA PRO A 53 -1.92 1.03 3.40
C PRO A 53 -3.03 2.08 3.55
N LYS A 54 -3.85 1.90 4.59
CA LYS A 54 -4.98 2.78 4.89
C LYS A 54 -4.53 4.24 4.95
N ASP A 55 -5.25 5.10 4.25
CA ASP A 55 -5.07 6.56 4.25
C ASP A 55 -3.69 7.02 3.73
N TRP A 56 -3.05 6.24 2.84
CA TRP A 56 -1.66 6.48 2.40
C TRP A 56 -1.41 7.87 1.78
N GLU A 57 -2.45 8.50 1.22
CA GLU A 57 -2.38 9.84 0.63
C GLU A 57 -2.26 10.97 1.66
N ASN A 58 -2.69 10.73 2.90
CA ASN A 58 -2.69 11.72 3.96
C ASN A 58 -1.28 11.98 4.51
N GLN A 59 -0.56 12.93 3.91
CA GLN A 59 0.79 13.29 4.35
C GLN A 59 0.82 14.12 5.64
N LYS A 60 -0.34 14.51 6.19
CA LYS A 60 -0.40 15.07 7.55
C LYS A 60 -0.21 13.97 8.59
N ARG A 61 -0.58 12.73 8.25
CA ARG A 61 -0.36 11.51 9.04
C ARG A 61 1.00 10.87 8.74
N TRP A 62 1.27 10.54 7.47
CA TRP A 62 2.40 9.68 7.10
C TRP A 62 3.74 10.39 6.92
N ASN A 63 3.74 11.72 6.86
CA ASN A 63 4.94 12.52 6.69
C ASN A 63 5.83 12.11 5.48
N GLY A 64 5.24 11.54 4.43
CA GLY A 64 5.92 11.19 3.19
C GLY A 64 6.22 12.40 2.30
N GLY A 65 7.07 12.18 1.29
CA GLY A 65 7.39 13.19 0.29
C GLY A 65 8.31 14.33 0.77
N TRP A 66 8.36 15.38 -0.05
CA TRP A 66 9.16 16.58 0.19
C TRP A 66 8.31 17.73 0.72
N ARG A 67 8.92 18.64 1.47
CA ARG A 67 8.36 19.98 1.77
C ARG A 67 9.32 21.07 1.32
N ARG A 68 8.77 22.16 0.79
CA ARG A 68 9.53 23.36 0.41
C ARG A 68 9.55 24.34 1.58
N LYS A 69 10.74 24.76 1.99
CA LYS A 69 10.95 25.78 3.02
C LYS A 69 10.70 27.18 2.48
N LYS A 70 10.51 28.14 3.40
CA LYS A 70 10.41 29.58 3.08
C LYS A 70 11.61 30.09 2.28
N ASN A 71 12.81 29.55 2.52
CA ASN A 71 14.03 29.90 1.78
C ASN A 71 14.19 29.21 0.41
N GLY A 72 13.14 28.51 -0.06
CA GLY A 72 13.13 27.84 -1.36
C GLY A 72 13.80 26.46 -1.41
N ARG A 73 14.55 26.06 -0.38
CA ARG A 73 15.15 24.72 -0.29
C ARG A 73 14.10 23.66 0.03
N ILE A 74 14.33 22.43 -0.41
CA ILE A 74 13.50 21.27 -0.07
C ILE A 74 14.11 20.46 1.07
N GLU A 75 13.25 19.78 1.83
CA GLU A 75 13.65 18.72 2.77
C GLU A 75 12.58 17.63 2.83
N PRO A 76 12.92 16.38 3.20
CA PRO A 76 11.92 15.36 3.46
C PRO A 76 10.92 15.84 4.51
N ARG A 77 9.63 15.53 4.34
CA ARG A 77 8.59 15.94 5.30
C ARG A 77 8.81 15.28 6.67
N MET A 78 9.36 14.07 6.71
CA MET A 78 9.86 13.38 7.92
C MET A 78 10.89 14.20 8.72
N GLY A 79 11.63 15.10 8.06
CA GLY A 79 12.58 16.01 8.68
C GLY A 79 13.93 16.09 7.95
N ALA A 80 14.80 17.00 8.44
CA ALA A 80 16.20 17.06 8.01
C ALA A 80 16.99 15.84 8.50
N LYS A 81 18.19 15.63 7.95
CA LYS A 81 19.07 14.47 8.26
C LYS A 81 19.19 14.17 9.77
N TRP A 82 19.44 15.18 10.61
CA TRP A 82 19.58 14.98 12.06
C TRP A 82 18.28 14.53 12.73
N ARG A 83 17.10 14.98 12.25
CA ARG A 83 15.80 14.56 12.77
C ARG A 83 15.48 13.13 12.35
N ILE A 84 15.84 12.75 11.14
CA ILE A 84 15.69 11.37 10.66
C ILE A 84 16.53 10.43 11.55
N LEU A 85 17.79 10.78 11.81
CA LEU A 85 18.65 10.00 12.71
C LEU A 85 18.12 9.95 14.15
N ALA A 86 17.58 11.05 14.67
CA ALA A 86 17.00 11.07 16.02
C ALA A 86 15.77 10.15 16.17
N LYS A 87 15.09 9.81 15.06
CA LYS A 87 13.94 8.91 15.00
C LYS A 87 14.30 7.46 14.66
N ILE A 88 15.60 7.11 14.55
CA ILE A 88 16.01 5.78 14.04
C ILE A 88 15.59 4.63 14.96
N PHE A 89 15.54 4.85 16.28
CA PHE A 89 15.21 3.81 17.25
C PHE A 89 13.71 3.47 17.29
N ALA A 90 12.87 4.43 16.90
CA ALA A 90 11.42 4.26 16.79
C ALA A 90 10.91 5.32 15.83
N ASN A 91 10.57 4.92 14.61
CA ASN A 91 10.01 5.83 13.63
C ASN A 91 8.52 6.08 13.97
N PRO A 92 8.13 7.30 14.42
CA PRO A 92 6.77 7.58 14.85
C PRO A 92 5.76 7.66 13.69
N ASP A 93 6.26 7.72 12.46
CA ASP A 93 5.47 7.87 11.24
C ASP A 93 5.37 6.54 10.45
N LEU A 94 5.90 5.43 11.02
CA LEU A 94 5.91 4.12 10.36
C LEU A 94 4.50 3.51 10.36
N PRO A 95 3.94 3.13 9.20
CA PRO A 95 2.71 2.34 9.16
C PRO A 95 2.91 0.99 9.84
N GLU A 96 1.95 0.61 10.68
CA GLU A 96 1.93 -0.68 11.35
C GLU A 96 1.30 -1.75 10.45
N ILE A 97 1.44 -3.02 10.82
CA ILE A 97 0.88 -4.11 10.02
C ILE A 97 -0.65 -4.00 9.86
N ASP A 98 -1.33 -3.44 10.86
CA ASP A 98 -2.77 -3.20 10.85
C ASP A 98 -3.19 -2.05 9.93
N ASP A 99 -2.27 -1.17 9.55
CA ASP A 99 -2.51 -0.19 8.48
C ASP A 99 -2.49 -0.84 7.09
N TYR A 100 -1.83 -1.99 6.95
CA TYR A 100 -1.94 -2.87 5.81
C TYR A 100 -3.07 -3.87 6.06
N TYR A 101 -2.73 -5.08 6.49
CA TYR A 101 -3.59 -6.13 7.00
C TYR A 101 -2.72 -7.21 7.66
N GLU A 102 -3.27 -7.93 8.63
CA GLU A 102 -2.67 -9.17 9.10
C GLU A 102 -2.77 -10.23 7.99
N PRO A 103 -1.66 -10.71 7.40
CA PRO A 103 -1.70 -11.76 6.40
C PRO A 103 -2.23 -13.05 7.03
N PHE A 104 -3.09 -13.75 6.31
CA PHE A 104 -3.78 -14.93 6.78
C PHE A 104 -3.76 -16.04 5.73
N ASP A 105 -3.97 -17.26 6.22
CA ASP A 105 -4.15 -18.46 5.41
C ASP A 105 -5.23 -19.33 6.08
N PHE A 106 -5.60 -20.45 5.48
CA PHE A 106 -6.67 -21.31 5.99
C PHE A 106 -6.16 -22.70 6.30
N ASP A 107 -6.70 -23.32 7.34
CA ASP A 107 -6.44 -24.73 7.66
C ASP A 107 -7.20 -25.65 6.70
N TYR A 108 -6.71 -25.73 5.45
CA TYR A 108 -7.29 -26.60 4.43
C TYR A 108 -7.15 -28.08 4.76
N ALA A 109 -6.12 -28.47 5.52
CA ALA A 109 -5.87 -29.86 5.90
C ALA A 109 -7.02 -30.42 6.75
N HIS A 110 -7.63 -29.60 7.61
CA HIS A 110 -8.79 -29.99 8.42
C HIS A 110 -9.96 -30.52 7.57
N LEU A 111 -10.14 -30.08 6.33
CA LEU A 111 -11.18 -30.60 5.43
C LEU A 111 -10.97 -32.07 5.06
N GLN A 112 -9.74 -32.57 5.16
CA GLN A 112 -9.35 -33.95 4.81
C GLN A 112 -9.10 -34.81 6.05
N THR A 113 -8.60 -34.20 7.13
CA THR A 113 -8.14 -34.92 8.33
C THR A 113 -9.14 -34.90 9.49
N ALA A 114 -10.24 -34.16 9.38
CA ALA A 114 -11.24 -34.10 10.45
C ALA A 114 -11.78 -35.51 10.78
N PRO A 115 -11.88 -35.85 12.08
CA PRO A 115 -12.52 -37.09 12.50
C PRO A 115 -14.03 -37.04 12.22
N GLU A 116 -14.72 -38.16 12.48
CA GLU A 116 -16.17 -38.16 12.48
C GLU A 116 -16.71 -37.12 13.48
N MET A 117 -17.52 -36.21 12.98
CA MET A 117 -18.03 -35.06 13.72
C MET A 117 -19.51 -34.86 13.43
N LYS A 118 -20.23 -34.27 14.39
CA LYS A 118 -21.66 -33.92 14.21
C LYS A 118 -21.86 -32.77 13.21
N ALA A 119 -20.89 -31.89 13.09
CA ALA A 119 -20.92 -30.74 12.19
C ALA A 119 -19.88 -30.90 11.09
N PHE A 120 -20.16 -30.34 9.91
CA PHE A 120 -19.23 -30.38 8.78
C PHE A 120 -17.90 -29.68 9.10
N PRO A 121 -16.75 -30.25 8.69
CA PRO A 121 -15.47 -29.60 8.88
C PRO A 121 -15.37 -28.33 8.02
N THR A 122 -14.64 -27.33 8.51
CA THR A 122 -14.43 -26.05 7.82
C THR A 122 -12.97 -25.63 7.91
N ALA A 123 -12.44 -25.04 6.84
CA ALA A 123 -11.10 -24.44 6.86
C ALA A 123 -11.19 -23.06 7.52
N ARG A 124 -10.70 -22.93 8.75
CA ARG A 124 -10.71 -21.66 9.49
C ARG A 124 -9.42 -20.87 9.26
N PRO A 125 -9.50 -19.52 9.32
CA PRO A 125 -8.34 -18.69 9.11
C PRO A 125 -7.36 -18.78 10.28
N HIS A 126 -6.07 -18.68 9.97
CA HIS A 126 -5.00 -18.49 10.92
C HIS A 126 -4.06 -17.39 10.43
N SER A 127 -3.42 -16.71 11.39
CA SER A 127 -2.45 -15.66 11.11
C SER A 127 -1.17 -16.23 10.50
N LYS A 128 -0.65 -15.60 9.46
CA LYS A 128 0.70 -15.88 8.95
C LYS A 128 1.79 -15.24 9.80
N ILE A 129 1.43 -14.36 10.73
CA ILE A 129 2.38 -13.73 11.68
C ILE A 129 2.50 -14.56 12.96
N SER A 130 1.39 -14.83 13.64
CA SER A 130 1.42 -15.53 14.93
C SER A 130 1.25 -17.05 14.80
N GLY A 131 0.73 -17.54 13.67
CA GLY A 131 0.28 -18.92 13.51
C GLY A 131 -1.02 -19.23 14.27
N GLU A 132 -1.55 -18.29 15.04
CA GLU A 132 -2.74 -18.50 15.85
C GLU A 132 -4.01 -18.45 15.00
N ARG A 133 -5.03 -19.14 15.50
CA ARG A 133 -6.36 -19.12 14.90
C ARG A 133 -6.95 -17.73 14.95
N MET A 134 -7.47 -17.25 13.83
CA MET A 134 -8.24 -16.02 13.76
C MET A 134 -9.72 -16.31 13.96
N GLU A 135 -10.38 -15.55 14.83
CA GLU A 135 -11.84 -15.64 14.97
C GLU A 135 -12.56 -15.03 13.77
N LYS A 136 -12.02 -13.95 13.19
CA LYS A 136 -12.58 -13.28 12.01
C LYS A 136 -11.51 -12.48 11.29
N ILE A 137 -11.46 -12.59 9.96
CA ILE A 137 -10.72 -11.67 9.10
C ILE A 137 -11.47 -10.33 9.08
N LYS A 138 -10.80 -9.24 9.46
CA LYS A 138 -11.42 -7.90 9.58
C LYS A 138 -10.98 -6.93 8.50
N TRP A 139 -9.92 -7.25 7.76
CA TRP A 139 -9.37 -6.39 6.71
C TRP A 139 -8.56 -7.22 5.70
N GLY A 140 -8.23 -6.60 4.57
CA GLY A 140 -7.39 -7.17 3.51
C GLY A 140 -6.85 -6.07 2.59
N PRO A 141 -5.94 -6.40 1.67
CA PRO A 141 -5.27 -5.40 0.82
C PRO A 141 -6.19 -4.74 -0.21
N ASN A 142 -7.40 -5.28 -0.39
CA ASN A 142 -8.42 -4.80 -1.32
C ASN A 142 -9.82 -4.81 -0.68
N TRP A 143 -9.91 -4.43 0.60
CA TRP A 143 -11.15 -4.54 1.38
C TRP A 143 -12.29 -3.63 0.90
N GLU A 144 -11.94 -2.54 0.22
CA GLU A 144 -12.87 -1.50 -0.26
C GLU A 144 -13.28 -1.70 -1.74
N GLU A 145 -12.98 -2.86 -2.32
CA GLU A 145 -13.26 -3.18 -3.71
C GLU A 145 -14.75 -3.00 -4.06
N ILE A 146 -15.02 -2.46 -5.25
CA ILE A 146 -16.38 -2.21 -5.78
C ILE A 146 -17.27 -1.51 -4.75
N LEU A 147 -16.72 -0.45 -4.14
CA LEU A 147 -17.39 0.38 -3.13
C LEU A 147 -17.78 -0.40 -1.85
N GLY A 148 -17.01 -1.44 -1.51
CA GLY A 148 -17.16 -2.22 -0.29
C GLY A 148 -17.12 -1.37 0.98
N GLY A 149 -18.22 -1.38 1.74
CA GLY A 149 -18.37 -0.59 2.97
C GLY A 149 -19.22 0.66 2.80
N GLU A 150 -19.64 1.22 3.93
CA GLU A 150 -20.48 2.43 3.99
C GLU A 150 -19.77 3.63 3.33
N PHE A 151 -20.54 4.48 2.63
CA PHE A 151 -20.01 5.70 2.03
C PHE A 151 -19.34 6.61 3.06
N GLU A 152 -19.86 6.70 4.29
CA GLU A 152 -19.23 7.50 5.35
C GLU A 152 -17.76 7.13 5.56
N LYS A 153 -17.44 5.82 5.58
CA LYS A 153 -16.08 5.30 5.74
C LYS A 153 -15.24 5.53 4.49
N ARG A 154 -15.76 5.19 3.31
CA ARG A 154 -15.04 5.35 2.03
C ARG A 154 -14.79 6.83 1.67
N SER A 155 -15.70 7.72 2.07
CA SER A 155 -15.60 9.16 1.83
C SER A 155 -14.51 9.83 2.68
N GLN A 156 -13.87 9.09 3.59
CA GLN A 156 -12.64 9.54 4.26
C GLN A 156 -11.43 9.57 3.33
N ASP A 157 -11.59 9.10 2.08
CA ASP A 157 -10.65 9.32 0.99
C ASP A 157 -10.11 10.75 1.00
N TYR A 158 -8.78 10.87 1.06
CA TYR A 158 -8.08 12.15 1.11
C TYR A 158 -8.43 13.05 -0.08
N ASN A 159 -8.78 12.46 -1.24
CA ASN A 159 -9.13 13.19 -2.44
C ASN A 159 -10.48 13.93 -2.35
N PHE A 160 -11.29 13.69 -1.31
CA PHE A 160 -12.48 14.49 -1.02
C PHE A 160 -12.20 15.74 -0.16
N GLU A 161 -10.94 16.03 0.21
CA GLU A 161 -10.60 17.26 0.94
C GLU A 161 -11.02 18.50 0.14
N GLY A 162 -11.92 19.32 0.72
CA GLY A 162 -12.46 20.52 0.07
C GLY A 162 -13.61 20.27 -0.91
N VAL A 163 -14.14 19.05 -0.99
CA VAL A 163 -15.28 18.68 -1.85
C VAL A 163 -16.54 18.48 -1.01
N GLU A 164 -17.67 19.03 -1.47
CA GLU A 164 -18.98 18.76 -0.87
C GLU A 164 -19.46 17.35 -1.25
N LYS A 165 -19.02 16.37 -0.46
CA LYS A 165 -19.17 14.94 -0.79
C LYS A 165 -20.54 14.32 -0.50
N ALA A 166 -21.45 15.05 0.14
CA ALA A 166 -22.76 14.51 0.57
C ALA A 166 -23.59 13.97 -0.61
N ILE A 167 -23.53 14.65 -1.76
CA ILE A 167 -24.26 14.27 -2.97
C ILE A 167 -23.85 12.88 -3.50
N TYR A 168 -22.57 12.53 -3.43
CA TYR A 168 -22.04 11.24 -3.90
C TYR A 168 -22.41 10.04 -3.00
N GLY A 169 -23.08 10.30 -1.87
CA GLY A 169 -23.69 9.26 -1.06
C GLY A 169 -25.08 8.84 -1.56
N ALA A 170 -25.70 9.62 -2.46
CA ALA A 170 -26.95 9.25 -3.11
C ALA A 170 -26.72 8.11 -4.11
N PHE A 171 -27.70 7.21 -4.22
CA PHE A 171 -27.60 6.05 -5.10
C PHE A 171 -27.44 6.47 -6.57
N GLU A 172 -28.20 7.50 -7.00
CA GLU A 172 -28.21 8.02 -8.36
C GLU A 172 -26.90 8.70 -8.77
N GLU A 173 -26.12 9.18 -7.78
CA GLU A 173 -24.87 9.91 -7.96
C GLU A 173 -23.65 9.05 -7.62
N THR A 174 -23.87 7.73 -7.47
CA THR A 174 -22.80 6.78 -7.16
C THR A 174 -21.81 6.70 -8.31
N PHE A 175 -20.54 6.90 -7.99
CA PHE A 175 -19.44 6.69 -8.93
C PHE A 175 -18.36 5.81 -8.29
N MET A 176 -17.58 5.17 -9.15
CA MET A 176 -16.34 4.54 -8.76
C MET A 176 -15.31 4.59 -9.88
N MET A 177 -14.03 4.49 -9.52
CA MET A 177 -12.94 4.29 -10.47
C MET A 177 -11.87 3.38 -9.88
N TYR A 178 -10.99 2.87 -10.72
CA TYR A 178 -9.87 2.04 -10.30
C TYR A 178 -8.55 2.79 -10.39
N LEU A 179 -7.72 2.62 -9.37
CA LEU A 179 -6.38 3.20 -9.28
C LEU A 179 -5.35 2.07 -9.14
N PRO A 180 -4.87 1.49 -10.26
CA PRO A 180 -3.69 0.64 -10.26
C PRO A 180 -2.42 1.48 -10.04
N ARG A 181 -1.55 1.05 -9.12
CA ARG A 181 -0.32 1.78 -8.80
C ARG A 181 0.83 0.86 -8.38
N LEU A 182 2.03 1.41 -8.52
CA LEU A 182 3.31 0.77 -8.23
C LEU A 182 4.34 1.83 -7.81
N CYS A 183 5.62 1.47 -7.67
CA CYS A 183 6.67 2.45 -7.39
C CYS A 183 6.85 3.43 -8.56
N GLU A 184 6.70 4.73 -8.29
CA GLU A 184 6.85 5.79 -9.32
C GLU A 184 8.28 5.99 -9.85
N HIS A 185 9.27 5.29 -9.28
CA HIS A 185 10.69 5.41 -9.65
C HIS A 185 11.12 6.88 -9.91
N CYS A 186 10.78 7.77 -8.96
CA CYS A 186 10.84 9.22 -9.13
C CYS A 186 12.20 9.72 -9.62
N LEU A 187 12.22 10.91 -10.25
CA LEU A 187 13.46 11.63 -10.54
C LEU A 187 14.11 12.21 -9.27
N ASN A 188 13.30 12.64 -8.30
CA ASN A 188 13.74 13.10 -6.99
C ASN A 188 13.12 12.23 -5.86
N PRO A 189 13.57 10.97 -5.72
CA PRO A 189 12.95 10.00 -4.82
C PRO A 189 13.24 10.33 -3.35
N THR A 190 12.18 10.57 -2.57
CA THR A 190 12.31 10.86 -1.13
C THR A 190 12.88 9.67 -0.36
N CYS A 191 12.58 8.43 -0.77
CA CYS A 191 13.13 7.22 -0.15
C CYS A 191 14.67 7.19 -0.19
N VAL A 192 15.28 7.53 -1.33
CA VAL A 192 16.75 7.67 -1.46
C VAL A 192 17.28 8.73 -0.51
N ALA A 193 16.59 9.87 -0.38
CA ALA A 193 17.02 10.94 0.51
C ALA A 193 16.84 10.62 2.00
N ALA A 194 15.92 9.73 2.35
CA ALA A 194 15.57 9.39 3.72
C ALA A 194 16.40 8.22 4.28
N CYS A 195 16.92 7.32 3.44
CA CYS A 195 17.68 6.15 3.85
C CYS A 195 19.00 6.53 4.56
N PRO A 196 19.18 6.20 5.86
CA PRO A 196 20.40 6.56 6.59
C PRO A 196 21.66 5.83 6.11
N SER A 197 21.54 4.57 5.65
CA SER A 197 22.66 3.78 5.15
C SER A 197 23.07 4.13 3.72
N GLY A 198 22.19 4.78 2.95
CA GLY A 198 22.38 4.99 1.53
C GLY A 198 22.22 3.73 0.68
N ALA A 199 21.52 2.71 1.19
CA ALA A 199 21.23 1.47 0.45
C ALA A 199 20.21 1.67 -0.69
N ILE A 200 19.43 2.76 -0.68
CA ILE A 200 18.47 3.06 -1.74
C ILE A 200 19.14 3.97 -2.78
N TYR A 201 19.04 3.60 -4.06
CA TYR A 201 19.67 4.33 -5.15
C TYR A 201 18.83 4.30 -6.43
N LYS A 202 19.10 5.24 -7.34
CA LYS A 202 18.52 5.29 -8.69
C LYS A 202 19.60 4.93 -9.70
N ARG A 203 19.38 3.86 -10.47
CA ARG A 203 20.26 3.42 -11.55
C ARG A 203 20.44 4.52 -12.58
N GLU A 204 21.65 4.64 -13.12
CA GLU A 204 22.00 5.75 -14.03
C GLU A 204 21.56 5.47 -15.46
N GLU A 205 21.60 4.20 -15.85
CA GLU A 205 21.35 3.71 -17.20
C GLU A 205 19.86 3.67 -17.57
N ASP A 206 18.95 3.42 -16.62
CA ASP A 206 17.52 3.26 -16.88
C ASP A 206 16.59 3.93 -15.86
N GLY A 207 17.15 4.57 -14.83
CA GLY A 207 16.38 5.30 -13.83
C GLY A 207 15.58 4.43 -12.86
N ILE A 208 15.76 3.10 -12.83
CA ILE A 208 15.07 2.26 -11.85
C ILE A 208 15.62 2.57 -10.44
N VAL A 209 14.71 2.79 -9.50
CA VAL A 209 15.02 2.98 -8.07
C VAL A 209 14.97 1.62 -7.37
N LEU A 210 16.05 1.27 -6.68
CA LEU A 210 16.23 -0.03 -6.00
C LEU A 210 16.67 0.17 -4.55
N ILE A 211 16.45 -0.87 -3.74
CA ILE A 211 17.01 -1.02 -2.39
C ILE A 211 18.04 -2.15 -2.46
N ASP A 212 19.31 -1.82 -2.23
CA ASP A 212 20.39 -2.80 -2.10
C ASP A 212 20.12 -3.71 -0.90
N GLN A 213 20.09 -5.02 -1.11
CA GLN A 213 19.78 -6.01 -0.05
C GLN A 213 21.03 -6.43 0.74
N ASP A 214 22.23 -6.10 0.26
CA ASP A 214 23.50 -6.47 0.91
C ASP A 214 24.06 -5.34 1.81
N LYS A 215 23.48 -4.13 1.73
CA LYS A 215 23.95 -2.92 2.44
C LYS A 215 23.16 -2.55 3.69
#